data_AF-A0A258JDV0-F1
#
_entry.id   AF-A0A258JDV0-F1
#
_cell.length_a   1.000
_cell.length_b   1.000
_cell.length_c   1.000
_cell.angle_alpha   90.00
_cell.angle_beta   90.00
_cell.angle_gamma   90.00
#
_symmetry.space_group_name_H-M   'P 1'
#
loop_
_entity.id
_entity.type
_entity.pdbx_description
1 polymer ?
#
loop_
_entity_poly.entity_id
_entity_poly.type
_entity_poly.pdbx_seq_one_letter_code
_entity_poly.pdbx_strand_id
1 'polypeptide(L)'
;MTGAVTLPPAKSRPARRRGHEFAFLPAALEVVETPPSPIGRAISGLIIVVFLVAILWASLGRIDIIAVAQGKIIPSGSTKTLQPLESGIVRAIHVKDGQAVKAGDVLVELDSTVSVAERTRTEADLVAARLDAARLRALLSDVPDPVAQFEPPQEADRALVAAQRHLLASEVAERRAKAAAMDNQKIQKEKEVATLAASIAKIEAILPILRQRFEGIDLLLTPTTPCTAFGADADAPQDAGDNIISWMYATYPFNLTGQPA
;
A
#
# COMPACT_ATOMS: atom_id res chain seq x y z
N MET A 1 28.69 16.45 -161.05
CA MET A 1 27.76 17.26 -160.24
C MET A 1 27.63 16.64 -158.87
N THR A 2 27.72 17.46 -157.83
CA THR A 2 27.04 17.44 -156.51
C THR A 2 28.04 17.70 -155.39
N GLY A 3 27.95 18.89 -154.79
CA GLY A 3 28.81 19.35 -153.69
C GLY A 3 28.49 18.66 -152.37
N ALA A 4 29.49 18.56 -151.49
CA ALA A 4 29.31 18.14 -150.12
C ALA A 4 30.07 19.09 -149.18
N VAL A 5 29.32 19.60 -148.22
CA VAL A 5 29.61 20.69 -147.30
C VAL A 5 30.67 20.32 -146.27
N THR A 6 31.49 21.31 -145.95
CA THR A 6 32.53 21.34 -144.91
C THR A 6 31.95 21.27 -143.50
N LEU A 7 32.54 20.43 -142.64
CA LEU A 7 32.39 20.47 -141.19
C LEU A 7 33.69 21.00 -140.56
N PRO A 8 33.64 22.00 -139.66
CA PRO A 8 34.82 22.45 -138.93
C PRO A 8 35.30 21.36 -137.95
N PRO A 9 36.63 21.23 -137.71
CA PRO A 9 37.18 20.17 -136.88
C PRO A 9 36.72 20.28 -135.42
N ALA A 10 36.45 19.11 -134.81
CA ALA A 10 35.98 18.97 -133.44
C ALA A 10 36.96 19.59 -132.41
N LYS A 11 36.44 20.42 -131.51
CA LYS A 11 37.18 20.96 -130.36
C LYS A 11 37.71 19.82 -129.49
N SER A 12 39.03 19.77 -129.32
CA SER A 12 39.72 18.87 -128.41
C SER A 12 39.32 19.15 -126.95
N ARG A 13 39.15 18.07 -126.17
CA ARG A 13 38.91 18.14 -124.71
C ARG A 13 40.07 18.89 -124.04
N PRO A 14 39.80 19.87 -123.16
CA PRO A 14 40.86 20.58 -122.47
C PRO A 14 41.62 19.60 -121.56
N ALA A 15 42.94 19.59 -121.69
CA ALA A 15 43.83 18.82 -120.83
C ALA A 15 43.71 19.28 -119.37
N ARG A 16 43.83 18.34 -118.43
CA ARG A 16 43.79 18.60 -116.98
C ARG A 16 44.97 19.51 -116.60
N ARG A 17 44.67 20.78 -116.32
CA ARG A 17 45.64 21.86 -116.07
C ARG A 17 46.40 21.63 -114.76
N ARG A 18 47.72 21.82 -114.79
CA ARG A 18 48.60 21.62 -113.62
C ARG A 18 48.59 22.86 -112.72
N GLY A 19 48.89 22.68 -111.43
CA GLY A 19 48.77 23.70 -110.37
C GLY A 19 49.40 25.08 -110.66
N HIS A 20 50.41 25.14 -111.52
CA HIS A 20 51.05 26.41 -111.91
C HIS A 20 50.28 27.19 -112.99
N GLU A 21 49.32 26.58 -113.66
CA GLU A 21 48.48 27.19 -114.70
C GLU A 21 47.34 28.04 -114.11
N PHE A 22 47.05 27.90 -112.80
CA PHE A 22 46.07 28.73 -112.09
C PHE A 22 46.60 30.14 -111.77
N ALA A 23 47.93 30.30 -111.66
CA ALA A 23 48.58 31.57 -111.34
C ALA A 23 48.54 32.61 -112.48
N PHE A 24 48.06 32.22 -113.67
CA PHE A 24 47.94 33.08 -114.85
C PHE A 24 46.47 33.31 -115.28
N LEU A 25 45.50 32.92 -114.45
CA LEU A 25 44.08 33.21 -114.68
C LEU A 25 43.68 34.54 -114.00
N PRO A 26 42.70 35.29 -114.55
CA PRO A 26 42.15 36.46 -113.85
C PRO A 26 41.62 36.03 -112.48
N ALA A 27 41.87 36.83 -111.43
CA ALA A 27 41.61 36.48 -110.02
C ALA A 27 40.19 35.94 -109.71
N ALA A 28 39.20 36.21 -110.57
CA ALA A 28 37.84 35.68 -110.44
C ALA A 28 37.71 34.17 -110.73
N LEU A 29 38.59 33.57 -111.56
CA LEU A 29 38.54 32.14 -111.92
C LEU A 29 39.37 31.25 -110.99
N GLU A 30 40.40 31.79 -110.35
CA GLU A 30 41.27 31.05 -109.41
C GLU A 30 40.51 30.61 -108.15
N VAL A 31 39.60 31.44 -107.63
CA VAL A 31 38.85 31.17 -106.39
C VAL A 31 37.81 30.05 -106.56
N VAL A 32 37.25 29.86 -107.77
CA VAL A 32 36.21 28.86 -108.03
C VAL A 32 36.79 27.48 -108.32
N GLU A 33 37.97 27.41 -108.95
CA GLU A 33 38.59 26.14 -109.36
C GLU A 33 39.65 25.60 -108.39
N THR A 34 40.02 26.36 -107.35
CA THR A 34 40.97 25.86 -106.33
C THR A 34 40.30 24.76 -105.51
N PRO A 35 40.80 23.51 -105.54
CA PRO A 35 40.28 22.46 -104.69
C PRO A 35 40.49 22.84 -103.21
N PRO A 36 39.50 22.63 -102.33
CA PRO A 36 39.61 22.98 -100.91
C PRO A 36 40.87 22.33 -100.32
N SER A 37 41.62 23.13 -99.56
CA SER A 37 42.97 22.77 -99.12
C SER A 37 42.97 21.45 -98.34
N PRO A 38 43.95 20.55 -98.60
CA PRO A 38 43.98 19.22 -97.99
C PRO A 38 44.09 19.26 -96.46
N ILE A 39 44.66 20.34 -95.91
CA ILE A 39 44.81 20.55 -94.46
C ILE A 39 43.44 20.74 -93.77
N GLY A 40 42.50 21.48 -94.37
CA GLY A 40 41.18 21.70 -93.77
C GLY A 40 40.33 20.42 -93.66
N ARG A 41 40.48 19.52 -94.64
CA ARG A 41 39.82 18.20 -94.62
C ARG A 41 40.44 17.27 -93.57
N ALA A 42 41.76 17.34 -93.39
CA ALA A 42 42.46 16.59 -92.35
C ALA A 42 42.02 17.01 -90.93
N ILE A 43 41.88 18.32 -90.68
CA ILE A 43 41.41 18.85 -89.40
C ILE A 43 39.95 18.41 -89.13
N SER A 44 39.08 18.51 -90.13
CA SER A 44 37.68 18.09 -90.00
C SER A 44 37.57 16.58 -89.71
N GLY A 45 38.37 15.75 -90.39
CA GLY A 45 38.45 14.32 -90.14
C GLY A 45 38.95 13.99 -88.73
N LEU A 46 39.97 14.71 -88.24
CA LEU A 46 40.48 14.54 -86.88
C LEU A 46 39.42 14.81 -85.82
N ILE A 47 38.65 15.88 -85.98
CA ILE A 47 37.56 16.24 -85.05
C ILE A 47 36.52 15.12 -85.01
N ILE A 48 36.12 14.59 -86.17
CA ILE A 48 35.15 13.49 -86.26
C ILE A 48 35.68 12.24 -85.56
N VAL A 49 36.95 11.89 -85.78
CA VAL A 49 37.57 10.71 -85.14
C VAL A 49 37.61 10.87 -83.62
N VAL A 50 38.00 12.04 -83.10
CA VAL A 50 38.02 12.30 -81.65
C VAL A 50 36.61 12.17 -81.04
N PHE A 51 35.59 12.68 -81.73
CA PHE A 51 34.20 12.54 -81.29
C PHE A 51 33.75 11.07 -81.27
N LEU A 52 34.06 10.31 -82.30
CA LEU A 52 33.72 8.89 -82.36
C LEU A 52 34.41 8.09 -81.23
N VAL A 53 35.68 8.40 -80.95
CA VAL A 53 36.43 7.79 -79.83
C VAL A 53 35.81 8.15 -78.48
N ALA A 54 35.40 9.41 -78.28
CA ALA A 54 34.74 9.84 -77.04
C ALA A 54 33.39 9.16 -76.82
N ILE A 55 32.57 9.02 -77.88
CA ILE A 55 31.28 8.31 -77.83
C ILE A 55 31.50 6.83 -77.52
N LEU A 56 32.47 6.20 -78.19
CA LEU A 56 32.80 4.79 -77.94
C LEU A 56 33.24 4.59 -76.48
N TRP A 57 34.13 5.45 -75.98
CA TRP A 57 34.58 5.40 -74.59
C TRP A 57 33.44 5.60 -73.59
N ALA A 58 32.55 6.58 -73.81
CA ALA A 58 31.39 6.81 -72.94
C ALA A 58 30.38 5.64 -72.97
N SER A 59 30.26 4.93 -74.09
CA SER A 59 29.37 3.77 -74.20
C SER A 59 29.93 2.49 -73.54
N LEU A 60 31.25 2.34 -73.50
CA LEU A 60 31.92 1.19 -72.89
C LEU A 60 32.32 1.45 -71.43
N GLY A 61 32.48 2.71 -71.03
CA GLY A 61 32.90 3.10 -69.70
C GLY A 61 31.84 2.80 -68.65
N ARG A 62 32.16 1.93 -67.70
CA ARG A 62 31.37 1.74 -66.47
C ARG A 62 31.97 2.56 -65.35
N ILE A 63 31.16 3.38 -64.70
CA ILE A 63 31.56 4.15 -63.52
C ILE A 63 30.99 3.43 -62.31
N ASP A 64 31.87 2.88 -61.48
CA ASP A 64 31.47 2.25 -60.22
C ASP A 64 31.18 3.34 -59.17
N ILE A 65 29.90 3.47 -58.81
CA ILE A 65 29.47 4.35 -57.74
C ILE A 65 29.51 3.56 -56.43
N ILE A 66 30.51 3.84 -55.60
CA ILE A 66 30.59 3.28 -54.25
C ILE A 66 29.80 4.20 -53.32
N ALA A 67 28.57 3.79 -52.99
CA ALA A 67 27.76 4.47 -51.98
C ALA A 67 28.18 3.98 -50.58
N VAL A 68 28.86 4.83 -49.82
CA VAL A 68 29.22 4.54 -48.43
C VAL A 68 28.03 4.92 -47.54
N ALA A 69 27.38 3.92 -46.94
CA ALA A 69 26.33 4.10 -45.95
C ALA A 69 26.83 3.69 -44.56
N GLN A 70 26.53 4.50 -43.54
CA GLN A 70 26.83 4.16 -42.16
C GLN A 70 25.75 3.22 -41.61
N GLY A 71 26.10 1.94 -41.46
CA GLY A 71 25.28 0.96 -40.76
C GLY A 71 25.72 0.81 -39.31
N LYS A 72 24.77 0.78 -38.36
CA LYS A 72 25.05 0.44 -36.96
C LYS A 72 24.72 -1.04 -36.74
N ILE A 73 25.71 -1.81 -36.30
CA ILE A 73 25.50 -3.20 -35.90
C ILE A 73 24.83 -3.19 -34.53
N ILE A 74 23.58 -3.66 -34.48
CA ILE A 74 22.84 -3.86 -33.23
C ILE A 74 22.79 -5.37 -33.01
N PRO A 75 23.18 -5.89 -31.83
CA PRO A 75 23.06 -7.30 -31.53
C PRO A 75 21.59 -7.74 -31.69
N SER A 76 21.38 -8.92 -32.27
CA SER A 76 20.06 -9.49 -32.57
C SER A 76 19.26 -9.92 -31.31
N GLY A 77 19.75 -9.59 -30.11
CA GLY A 77 19.08 -9.84 -28.84
C GLY A 77 18.69 -8.53 -28.12
N SER A 78 17.61 -8.57 -27.35
CA SER A 78 17.23 -7.47 -26.47
C SER A 78 18.21 -7.37 -25.30
N THR A 79 18.99 -6.29 -25.22
CA THR A 79 19.78 -5.97 -24.03
C THR A 79 18.83 -5.71 -22.86
N LYS A 80 18.87 -6.57 -21.83
CA LYS A 80 18.10 -6.38 -20.59
C LYS A 80 19.04 -5.85 -19.51
N THR A 81 18.73 -4.68 -18.97
CA THR A 81 19.44 -4.14 -17.80
C THR A 81 18.97 -4.88 -16.55
N LEU A 82 19.88 -5.55 -15.85
CA LEU A 82 19.59 -6.20 -14.59
C LEU A 82 19.66 -5.17 -13.46
N GLN A 83 18.56 -5.02 -12.73
CA GLN A 83 18.46 -4.16 -11.57
C GLN A 83 18.09 -5.02 -10.35
N PRO A 84 18.73 -4.79 -9.18
CA PRO A 84 18.35 -5.49 -7.97
C PRO A 84 16.94 -5.07 -7.54
N LEU A 85 16.16 -6.01 -7.01
CA LEU A 85 14.79 -5.77 -6.50
C LEU A 85 14.82 -4.90 -5.24
N GLU A 86 15.89 -5.04 -4.44
CA GLU A 86 16.12 -4.29 -3.21
C GLU A 86 17.48 -3.61 -3.28
N SER A 87 17.58 -2.38 -2.77
CA SER A 87 18.86 -1.70 -2.63
C SER A 87 19.64 -2.34 -1.47
N GLY A 88 20.77 -2.96 -1.77
CA GLY A 88 21.63 -3.60 -0.78
C GLY A 88 23.11 -3.32 -1.02
N ILE A 89 23.93 -3.56 0.01
CA ILE A 89 25.39 -3.48 -0.11
C ILE A 89 25.86 -4.69 -0.92
N VAL A 90 26.69 -4.48 -1.94
CA VAL A 90 27.25 -5.59 -2.72
C VAL A 90 28.37 -6.26 -1.91
N ARG A 91 28.20 -7.55 -1.62
CA ARG A 91 29.19 -8.38 -0.93
C ARG A 91 30.22 -8.95 -1.90
N ALA A 92 29.76 -9.49 -3.02
CA ALA A 92 30.62 -10.08 -4.04
C ALA A 92 30.00 -9.96 -5.44
N ILE A 93 30.87 -9.83 -6.45
CA ILE A 93 30.50 -9.89 -7.87
C ILE A 93 31.18 -11.13 -8.44
N HIS A 94 30.39 -12.07 -8.97
CA HIS A 94 30.87 -13.38 -9.45
C HIS A 94 31.13 -13.42 -10.95
N VAL A 95 30.96 -12.30 -11.64
CA VAL A 95 31.06 -12.19 -13.10
C VAL A 95 32.06 -11.11 -13.52
N LYS A 96 32.63 -11.31 -14.71
CA LYS A 96 33.49 -10.34 -15.39
C LYS A 96 32.84 -9.85 -16.68
N ASP A 97 33.26 -8.68 -17.14
CA ASP A 97 32.77 -8.13 -18.40
C ASP A 97 33.03 -9.10 -19.56
N GLY A 98 31.99 -9.35 -20.37
CA GLY A 98 32.05 -10.27 -21.51
C GLY A 98 31.93 -11.76 -21.16
N GLN A 99 31.75 -12.12 -19.89
CA GLN A 99 31.53 -13.51 -19.48
C GLN A 99 30.13 -14.00 -19.92
N ALA A 100 30.09 -15.18 -20.55
CA ALA A 100 28.82 -15.83 -20.88
C ALA A 100 28.19 -16.44 -19.61
N VAL A 101 26.94 -16.10 -19.33
CA VAL A 101 26.18 -16.57 -18.16
C VAL A 101 24.86 -17.21 -18.61
N LYS A 102 24.38 -18.19 -17.83
CA LYS A 102 23.09 -18.85 -18.04
C LYS A 102 22.03 -18.29 -17.09
N ALA A 103 20.77 -18.53 -17.41
CA ALA A 103 19.67 -18.16 -16.52
C ALA A 103 19.77 -18.93 -15.19
N GLY A 104 19.77 -18.21 -14.07
CA GLY A 104 19.89 -18.77 -12.72
C GLY A 104 21.30 -18.69 -12.13
N ASP A 105 22.31 -18.29 -12.90
CA ASP A 105 23.66 -18.10 -12.38
C ASP A 105 23.71 -16.90 -11.42
N VAL A 106 24.42 -17.07 -10.30
CA VAL A 106 24.62 -15.99 -9.32
C VAL A 106 25.59 -14.97 -9.91
N LEU A 107 25.11 -13.75 -10.15
CA LEU A 107 25.91 -12.66 -10.72
C LEU A 107 26.51 -11.77 -9.64
N VAL A 108 25.69 -11.40 -8.66
CA VAL A 108 26.02 -10.49 -7.57
C VAL A 108 25.42 -11.04 -6.27
N GLU A 109 26.22 -11.11 -5.23
CA GLU A 109 25.78 -11.42 -3.87
C GLU A 109 25.60 -10.10 -3.11
N LEU A 110 24.40 -9.87 -2.57
CA LEU A 110 24.11 -8.73 -1.70
C LEU A 110 24.30 -9.14 -0.23
N ASP A 111 24.69 -8.20 0.61
CA ASP A 111 24.79 -8.40 2.05
C ASP A 111 23.39 -8.65 2.64
N SER A 112 23.17 -9.89 3.08
CA SER A 112 21.90 -10.34 3.63
C SER A 112 21.76 -10.09 5.14
N THR A 113 22.73 -9.44 5.79
CA THR A 113 22.73 -9.30 7.26
C THR A 113 21.44 -8.66 7.78
N VAL A 114 20.97 -7.60 7.12
CA VAL A 114 19.70 -6.92 7.48
C VAL A 114 18.51 -7.83 7.22
N SER A 115 18.42 -8.45 6.04
CA SER A 115 17.30 -9.33 5.68
C SER A 115 17.21 -10.56 6.60
N VAL A 116 18.35 -11.13 7.01
CA VAL A 116 18.42 -12.24 7.95
C VAL A 116 18.00 -11.81 9.35
N ALA A 117 18.43 -10.63 9.82
CA ALA A 117 18.01 -10.09 11.11
C ALA A 117 16.49 -9.84 11.14
N GLU A 118 15.93 -9.20 10.11
CA GLU A 118 14.49 -8.95 9.98
C GLU A 118 13.68 -10.25 9.91
N ARG A 119 14.18 -11.24 9.16
CA ARG A 119 13.57 -12.58 9.12
C ARG A 119 13.57 -13.24 10.49
N THR A 120 14.71 -13.24 11.19
CA THR A 120 14.85 -13.84 12.52
C THR A 120 13.91 -13.18 13.53
N ARG A 121 13.81 -11.85 13.49
CA ARG A 121 12.88 -11.08 14.31
C ARG A 121 11.43 -11.45 14.00
N THR A 122 11.06 -11.50 12.73
CA THR A 122 9.69 -11.84 12.30
C THR A 122 9.32 -13.27 12.69
N GLU A 123 10.25 -14.21 12.58
CA GLU A 123 10.06 -15.59 13.03
C GLU A 123 9.85 -15.65 14.56
N ALA A 124 10.61 -14.87 15.35
CA ALA A 124 10.41 -14.78 16.80
C ALA A 124 9.05 -14.15 17.16
N ASP A 125 8.66 -13.06 16.50
CA ASP A 125 7.38 -12.38 16.71
C ASP A 125 6.20 -13.31 16.35
N LEU A 126 6.33 -14.11 15.29
CA LEU A 126 5.35 -15.11 14.89
C LEU A 126 5.18 -16.20 15.94
N VAL A 127 6.28 -16.70 16.50
CA VAL A 127 6.23 -17.70 17.58
C VAL A 127 5.56 -17.13 18.84
N ALA A 128 5.89 -15.89 19.22
CA ALA A 128 5.25 -15.21 20.34
C ALA A 128 3.73 -15.04 20.11
N ALA A 129 3.33 -14.56 18.94
CA ALA A 129 1.92 -14.40 18.59
C ALA A 129 1.15 -15.74 18.58
N ARG A 130 1.79 -16.83 18.11
CA ARG A 130 1.20 -18.18 18.15
C ARG A 130 1.01 -18.68 19.58
N LEU A 131 1.97 -18.42 20.47
CA LEU A 131 1.85 -18.75 21.89
C LEU A 131 0.69 -17.99 22.55
N ASP A 132 0.58 -16.69 22.29
CA ASP A 132 -0.52 -15.88 22.82
C ASP A 132 -1.87 -16.35 22.28
N ALA A 133 -1.96 -16.68 20.99
CA ALA A 133 -3.16 -17.25 20.40
C ALA A 133 -3.53 -18.59 21.05
N ALA A 134 -2.56 -19.47 21.30
CA ALA A 134 -2.79 -20.74 21.99
C ALA A 134 -3.28 -20.52 23.42
N ARG A 135 -2.69 -19.58 24.16
CA ARG A 135 -3.10 -19.21 25.52
C ARG A 135 -4.52 -18.68 25.55
N LEU A 136 -4.86 -17.75 24.65
CA LEU A 136 -6.20 -17.17 24.58
C LEU A 136 -7.25 -18.19 24.17
N ARG A 137 -6.93 -19.09 23.23
CA ARG A 137 -7.81 -20.21 22.87
C ARG A 137 -8.07 -21.13 24.05
N ALA A 138 -7.03 -21.43 24.83
CA ALA A 138 -7.17 -22.20 26.06
C ALA A 138 -8.04 -21.45 27.08
N LEU A 139 -7.85 -20.14 27.26
CA LEU A 139 -8.64 -19.34 28.20
C LEU A 139 -10.12 -19.18 27.80
N LEU A 140 -10.43 -19.23 26.50
CA LEU A 140 -11.78 -19.15 25.96
C LEU A 140 -12.51 -20.49 25.94
N SER A 141 -11.80 -21.61 26.14
CA SER A 141 -12.45 -22.90 26.14
C SER A 141 -13.31 -23.07 27.39
N ASP A 142 -14.50 -23.66 27.23
CA ASP A 142 -15.44 -23.90 28.32
C ASP A 142 -15.09 -25.18 29.12
N VAL A 143 -13.80 -25.54 29.10
CA VAL A 143 -13.31 -26.78 29.71
C VAL A 143 -12.98 -26.52 31.18
N PRO A 144 -13.23 -27.48 32.09
CA PRO A 144 -12.95 -27.31 33.51
C PRO A 144 -11.49 -26.92 33.82
N ASP A 145 -10.53 -27.37 32.99
CA ASP A 145 -9.13 -27.01 33.11
C ASP A 145 -8.54 -26.45 31.81
N PRO A 146 -8.56 -25.11 31.64
CA PRO A 146 -7.91 -24.42 30.52
C PRO A 146 -6.42 -24.72 30.38
N VAL A 147 -5.71 -25.02 31.48
CA VAL A 147 -4.25 -25.20 31.44
C VAL A 147 -3.87 -26.50 30.73
N ALA A 148 -4.69 -27.54 30.85
CA ALA A 148 -4.49 -28.83 30.18
C ALA A 148 -4.67 -28.75 28.66
N GLN A 149 -5.47 -27.78 28.17
CA GLN A 149 -5.74 -27.58 26.74
C GLN A 149 -4.70 -26.66 26.07
N PHE A 150 -3.75 -26.11 26.82
CA PHE A 150 -2.71 -25.28 26.25
C PHE A 150 -1.75 -26.11 25.38
N GLU A 151 -1.94 -25.99 24.06
CA GLU A 151 -1.10 -26.61 23.04
C GLU A 151 -0.09 -25.59 22.47
N PRO A 152 1.17 -25.59 22.95
CA PRO A 152 2.19 -24.70 22.42
C PRO A 152 2.64 -25.14 21.02
N PRO A 153 3.08 -24.20 20.16
CA PRO A 153 3.73 -24.53 18.91
C PRO A 153 5.07 -25.24 19.16
N GLN A 154 5.41 -26.24 18.34
CA GLN A 154 6.62 -27.07 18.51
C GLN A 154 7.92 -26.27 18.38
N GLU A 155 7.87 -25.14 17.67
CA GLU A 155 9.01 -24.25 17.40
C GLU A 155 9.35 -23.33 18.58
N ALA A 156 8.49 -23.27 19.61
CA ALA A 156 8.65 -22.35 20.72
C ALA A 156 9.70 -22.82 21.74
N ASP A 157 10.45 -21.87 22.29
CA ASP A 157 11.38 -22.13 23.38
C ASP A 157 10.62 -22.59 24.64
N ARG A 158 11.19 -23.61 25.33
CA ARG A 158 10.62 -24.19 26.54
C ARG A 158 10.45 -23.15 27.65
N ALA A 159 11.36 -22.18 27.74
CA ALA A 159 11.27 -21.10 28.73
C ALA A 159 10.05 -20.21 28.48
N LEU A 160 9.81 -19.80 27.24
CA LEU A 160 8.65 -19.00 26.85
C LEU A 160 7.34 -19.77 27.03
N VAL A 161 7.32 -21.05 26.68
CA VAL A 161 6.17 -21.95 26.90
C VAL A 161 5.84 -22.04 28.40
N ALA A 162 6.85 -22.20 29.25
CA ALA A 162 6.65 -22.26 30.71
C ALA A 162 6.10 -20.92 31.25
N ALA A 163 6.66 -19.79 30.81
CA ALA A 163 6.18 -18.46 31.19
C ALA A 163 4.70 -18.25 30.81
N GLN A 164 4.31 -18.63 29.59
CA GLN A 164 2.93 -18.51 29.10
C GLN A 164 1.96 -19.44 29.85
N ARG A 165 2.39 -20.65 30.22
CA ARG A 165 1.61 -21.56 31.09
C ARG A 165 1.39 -20.97 32.48
N HIS A 166 2.42 -20.38 33.09
CA HIS A 166 2.31 -19.73 34.40
C HIS A 166 1.36 -18.52 34.36
N LEU A 167 1.43 -17.73 33.28
CA LEU A 167 0.51 -16.62 33.06
C LEU A 167 -0.94 -17.11 32.94
N LEU A 168 -1.18 -18.13 32.11
CA LEU A 168 -2.51 -18.74 31.96
C LEU A 168 -3.07 -19.25 33.29
N ALA A 169 -2.26 -19.98 34.06
CA ALA A 169 -2.68 -20.50 35.37
C ALA A 169 -3.06 -19.38 36.34
N SER A 170 -2.31 -18.28 36.34
CA SER A 170 -2.58 -17.10 37.16
C SER A 170 -3.90 -16.43 36.77
N GLU A 171 -4.15 -16.22 35.48
CA GLU A 171 -5.39 -15.62 34.97
C GLU A 171 -6.63 -16.49 35.28
N VAL A 172 -6.51 -17.81 35.13
CA VAL A 172 -7.59 -18.76 35.47
C VAL A 172 -7.89 -18.72 36.97
N ALA A 173 -6.85 -18.71 37.81
CA ALA A 173 -7.01 -18.61 39.25
C ALA A 173 -7.70 -17.28 39.65
N GLU A 174 -7.29 -16.16 39.05
CA GLU A 174 -7.91 -14.86 39.29
C GLU A 174 -9.40 -14.84 38.88
N ARG A 175 -9.74 -15.37 37.70
CA ARG A 175 -11.14 -15.46 37.24
C ARG A 175 -11.99 -16.32 38.17
N ARG A 176 -11.47 -17.48 38.60
CA ARG A 176 -12.17 -18.36 39.55
C ARG A 176 -12.36 -17.68 40.91
N ALA A 177 -11.36 -16.98 41.42
CA ALA A 177 -11.47 -16.24 42.67
C ALA A 177 -12.52 -15.13 42.59
N LYS A 178 -12.59 -14.39 41.48
CA LYS A 178 -13.63 -13.38 41.23
C LYS A 178 -15.03 -14.00 41.17
N ALA A 179 -15.19 -15.11 40.45
CA ALA A 179 -16.48 -15.82 40.38
C ALA A 179 -16.94 -16.29 41.77
N ALA A 180 -16.06 -16.93 42.54
CA ALA A 180 -16.35 -17.38 43.91
C ALA A 180 -16.69 -16.21 44.85
N ALA A 181 -16.02 -15.06 44.71
CA ALA A 181 -16.34 -13.86 45.49
C ALA A 181 -17.75 -13.32 45.16
N MET A 182 -18.12 -13.28 43.88
CA MET A 182 -19.47 -12.88 43.45
C MET A 182 -20.55 -13.85 43.94
N ASP A 183 -20.28 -15.16 43.88
CA ASP A 183 -21.20 -16.18 44.40
C ASP A 183 -21.42 -16.01 45.91
N ASN A 184 -20.34 -15.77 46.66
CA ASN A 184 -20.44 -15.49 48.09
C ASN A 184 -21.26 -14.23 48.38
N GLN A 185 -21.09 -13.16 47.58
CA GLN A 185 -21.89 -11.94 47.70
C GLN A 185 -23.37 -12.20 47.41
N LYS A 186 -23.66 -13.00 46.38
CA LYS A 186 -25.04 -13.40 46.05
C LYS A 186 -25.68 -14.13 47.23
N ILE A 187 -25.00 -15.14 47.79
CA ILE A 187 -25.48 -15.90 48.95
C ILE A 187 -25.71 -14.99 50.17
N GLN A 188 -24.80 -14.03 50.42
CA GLN A 188 -24.96 -13.07 51.51
C GLN A 188 -26.21 -12.19 51.31
N LYS A 189 -26.41 -11.68 50.10
CA LYS A 189 -27.59 -10.85 49.77
C LYS A 189 -28.89 -11.64 49.86
N GLU A 190 -28.92 -12.90 49.42
CA GLU A 190 -30.08 -13.78 49.58
C GLU A 190 -30.43 -14.00 51.06
N LYS A 191 -29.44 -14.20 51.93
CA LYS A 191 -29.63 -14.31 53.39
C LYS A 191 -30.11 -13.01 54.02
N GLU A 192 -29.60 -11.87 53.55
CA GLU A 192 -30.03 -10.54 53.99
C GLU A 192 -31.51 -10.30 53.66
N VAL A 193 -31.92 -10.62 52.42
CA VAL A 193 -33.34 -10.56 52.00
C VAL A 193 -34.21 -11.45 52.87
N ALA A 194 -33.79 -12.70 53.15
CA ALA A 194 -34.54 -13.60 54.02
C ALA A 194 -34.69 -13.06 55.46
N THR A 195 -33.64 -12.44 56.00
CA THR A 195 -33.66 -11.87 57.35
C THR A 195 -34.55 -10.62 57.43
N LEU A 196 -34.51 -9.77 56.40
CA LEU A 196 -35.38 -8.60 56.29
C LEU A 196 -36.85 -9.02 56.14
N ALA A 197 -37.14 -10.03 55.32
CA ALA A 197 -38.48 -10.58 55.17
C ALA A 197 -39.03 -11.12 56.51
N ALA A 198 -38.21 -11.82 57.29
CA ALA A 198 -38.60 -12.28 58.62
C ALA A 198 -38.86 -11.11 59.59
N SER A 199 -38.09 -10.03 59.49
CA SER A 199 -38.30 -8.82 60.28
C SER A 199 -39.60 -8.09 59.92
N ILE A 200 -39.91 -7.98 58.62
CA ILE A 200 -41.18 -7.43 58.13
C ILE A 200 -42.34 -8.27 58.67
N ALA A 201 -42.29 -9.59 58.50
CA ALA A 201 -43.33 -10.50 59.00
C ALA A 201 -43.54 -10.37 60.53
N LYS A 202 -42.45 -10.19 61.29
CA LYS A 202 -42.51 -9.94 62.74
C LYS A 202 -43.21 -8.62 63.06
N ILE A 203 -42.90 -7.54 62.34
CA ILE A 203 -43.53 -6.23 62.55
C ILE A 203 -45.02 -6.30 62.17
N GLU A 204 -45.35 -6.92 61.04
CA GLU A 204 -46.73 -7.12 60.60
C GLU A 204 -47.56 -7.93 61.60
N ALA A 205 -46.97 -8.95 62.23
CA ALA A 205 -47.63 -9.74 63.28
C ALA A 205 -47.87 -8.94 64.58
N ILE A 206 -47.01 -7.97 64.91
CA ILE A 206 -47.14 -7.12 66.11
C ILE A 206 -48.15 -5.98 65.88
N LEU A 207 -48.26 -5.48 64.65
CA LEU A 207 -49.12 -4.35 64.29
C LEU A 207 -50.59 -4.49 64.73
N PRO A 208 -51.31 -5.61 64.54
CA PRO A 208 -52.70 -5.74 65.00
C PRO A 208 -52.81 -5.74 66.53
N ILE A 209 -51.83 -6.33 67.24
CA ILE A 209 -51.81 -6.36 68.71
C ILE A 209 -51.67 -4.94 69.26
N LEU A 210 -50.77 -4.14 68.66
CA LEU A 210 -50.62 -2.74 69.04
C LEU A 210 -51.89 -1.94 68.73
N ARG A 211 -52.47 -2.11 67.53
CA ARG A 211 -53.74 -1.45 67.17
C ARG A 211 -54.85 -1.77 68.16
N GLN A 212 -55.05 -3.04 68.51
CA GLN A 212 -56.07 -3.46 69.48
C GLN A 212 -55.83 -2.84 70.86
N ARG A 213 -54.57 -2.73 71.31
CA ARG A 213 -54.25 -2.08 72.59
C ARG A 213 -54.55 -0.58 72.56
N PHE A 214 -54.31 0.08 71.43
CA PHE A 214 -54.56 1.51 71.29
C PHE A 214 -56.05 1.85 71.08
N GLU A 215 -56.87 0.99 70.46
CA GLU A 215 -58.32 1.22 70.36
C GLU A 215 -58.99 1.45 71.72
N GLY A 216 -58.56 0.74 72.78
CA GLY A 216 -59.06 0.94 74.14
C GLY A 216 -58.58 2.24 74.80
N ILE A 217 -57.45 2.78 74.35
CA ILE A 217 -56.88 4.04 74.87
C ILE A 217 -57.42 5.24 74.09
N ASP A 218 -57.68 5.09 72.79
CA ASP A 218 -58.28 6.11 71.93
C ASP A 218 -59.69 6.48 72.41
N LEU A 219 -60.43 5.50 72.97
CA LEU A 219 -61.72 5.73 73.63
C LEU A 219 -61.60 6.53 74.96
N LEU A 220 -60.44 6.53 75.62
CA LEU A 220 -60.18 7.24 76.88
C LEU A 220 -59.62 8.65 76.67
N LEU A 221 -59.28 9.02 75.43
CA LEU A 221 -59.03 10.41 75.05
C LEU A 221 -60.37 11.11 74.77
N THR A 222 -61.18 11.22 75.83
CA THR A 222 -62.29 12.19 75.97
C THR A 222 -61.84 13.59 75.52
N PRO A 223 -62.75 14.44 74.99
CA PRO A 223 -62.37 15.71 74.37
C PRO A 223 -61.62 16.57 75.37
N THR A 224 -60.49 17.10 74.92
CA THR A 224 -59.61 18.02 75.64
C THR A 224 -60.36 19.25 76.15
N THR A 225 -60.96 19.15 77.33
CA THR A 225 -61.18 20.30 78.20
C THR A 225 -59.99 20.37 79.16
N PRO A 226 -59.26 21.50 79.24
CA PRO A 226 -58.18 21.64 80.20
C PRO A 226 -58.78 21.68 81.61
N CYS A 227 -58.65 20.58 82.36
CA CYS A 227 -58.83 20.58 83.80
C CYS A 227 -57.51 21.02 84.45
N THR A 228 -57.54 22.10 85.23
CA THR A 228 -56.38 22.55 85.99
C THR A 228 -56.00 21.51 87.04
N ALA A 229 -54.71 21.27 87.22
CA ALA A 229 -54.20 20.22 88.12
C ALA A 229 -54.55 20.44 89.60
N PHE A 230 -54.84 21.68 90.00
CA PHE A 230 -55.22 22.07 91.36
C PHE A 230 -56.38 23.09 91.34
N GLY A 231 -56.97 23.36 92.52
CA GLY A 231 -57.84 24.52 92.73
C GLY A 231 -57.07 25.82 92.46
N ALA A 232 -57.77 26.88 92.05
CA ALA A 232 -57.21 28.08 91.39
C ALA A 232 -56.15 28.89 92.16
N ASP A 233 -55.70 28.48 93.35
CA ASP A 233 -54.71 29.18 94.18
C ASP A 233 -53.82 28.21 94.99
N ALA A 234 -53.65 26.95 94.54
CA ALA A 234 -52.83 25.96 95.24
C ALA A 234 -51.67 25.46 94.38
N ASP A 235 -50.45 25.54 94.91
CA ASP A 235 -49.21 25.08 94.24
C ASP A 235 -48.88 23.59 94.51
N ALA A 236 -49.67 22.91 95.36
CA ALA A 236 -49.48 21.50 95.72
C ALA A 236 -50.82 20.80 96.07
N PRO A 237 -50.93 19.47 95.91
CA PRO A 237 -52.13 18.72 96.30
C PRO A 237 -52.25 18.62 97.83
N GLN A 238 -53.47 18.79 98.35
CA GLN A 238 -53.74 18.89 99.80
C GLN A 238 -53.43 17.60 100.59
N ASP A 239 -53.28 16.46 99.91
CA ASP A 239 -53.07 15.14 100.53
C ASP A 239 -51.64 14.59 100.35
N ALA A 240 -50.67 15.43 99.97
CA ALA A 240 -49.28 15.02 99.88
C ALA A 240 -48.66 14.91 101.29
N GLY A 241 -48.33 13.68 101.72
CA GLY A 241 -47.54 13.48 102.94
C GLY A 241 -46.17 14.17 102.85
N ASP A 242 -45.50 14.37 103.99
CA ASP A 242 -44.25 15.16 104.22
C ASP A 242 -43.03 14.79 103.35
N ASN A 243 -43.15 13.89 102.37
CA ASN A 243 -42.09 13.49 101.46
C ASN A 243 -42.32 14.05 100.05
N ILE A 244 -41.40 14.93 99.62
CA ILE A 244 -41.40 15.62 98.32
C ILE A 244 -41.32 14.67 97.11
N ILE A 245 -40.96 13.39 97.33
CA ILE A 245 -40.86 12.38 96.28
C ILE A 245 -42.21 11.66 96.04
N SER A 246 -43.21 11.84 96.91
CA SER A 246 -44.50 11.15 96.80
C SER A 246 -45.44 11.75 95.72
N TRP A 247 -45.23 13.00 95.33
CA TRP A 247 -45.94 13.67 94.24
C TRP A 247 -44.91 14.32 93.31
N MET A 248 -44.78 13.81 92.09
CA MET A 248 -43.94 14.40 91.07
C MET A 248 -44.78 14.60 89.80
N TYR A 249 -44.79 15.82 89.27
CA TYR A 249 -45.40 16.15 88.00
C TYR A 249 -44.69 15.41 86.87
N ALA A 250 -45.31 14.35 86.35
CA ALA A 250 -44.90 13.77 85.08
C ALA A 250 -45.53 14.57 83.94
N THR A 251 -45.03 15.79 83.69
CA THR A 251 -45.30 16.48 82.43
C THR A 251 -44.46 15.79 81.36
N TYR A 252 -45.03 14.81 80.66
CA TYR A 252 -44.44 14.25 79.44
C TYR A 252 -44.60 15.30 78.32
N PRO A 253 -43.54 15.93 77.79
CA PRO A 253 -43.69 17.00 76.83
C PRO A 253 -43.39 16.51 75.41
N PHE A 254 -43.91 15.37 74.96
CA PHE A 254 -43.78 14.97 73.55
C PHE A 254 -44.98 14.10 73.14
N ASN A 255 -45.62 14.38 72.00
CA ASN A 255 -46.52 13.42 71.38
C ASN A 255 -45.68 12.28 70.74
N LEU A 256 -46.29 11.13 70.47
CA LEU A 256 -45.65 9.91 69.92
C LEU A 256 -44.95 10.08 68.53
N THR A 257 -44.94 11.27 67.94
CA THR A 257 -44.29 11.60 66.65
C THR A 257 -43.11 12.57 66.76
N GLY A 258 -42.76 13.06 67.97
CA GLY A 258 -41.51 13.81 68.19
C GLY A 258 -41.46 15.24 67.61
N GLN A 259 -42.61 15.87 67.36
CA GLN A 259 -42.69 17.30 67.02
C GLN A 259 -43.07 18.14 68.26
N PRO A 260 -42.52 19.36 68.41
CA PRO A 260 -42.99 20.29 69.43
C PRO A 260 -44.41 20.77 69.08
N ALA A 261 -45.26 20.91 70.10
CA ALA A 261 -46.62 21.42 69.96
C ALA A 261 -46.65 22.88 69.47
#